data_AF-A0A420N280-F1
#
_entry.id   AF-A0A420N280-F1
#
_cell.length_a   1.000
_cell.length_b   1.000
_cell.length_c   1.000
_cell.angle_alpha   90.00
_cell.angle_beta   90.00
_cell.angle_gamma   90.00
#
_symmetry.space_group_name_H-M   'P 1'
#
loop_
_entity.id
_entity.type
_entity.pdbx_description
1 polymer ?
#
loop_
_entity_poly.entity_id
_entity_poly.type
_entity_poly.pdbx_seq_one_letter_code
_entity_poly.pdbx_strand_id
1 'polypeptide(L)'
;MSLELLPTEVQCYIIRLLDPISFISISQANAHFRRLINPKQKHFAERLLALELVPEYGGPYLFFRSRDTSLRPDWSDPAWEKMRWACTNCLRLLSHKHFDNHSILRLRYRKPLPGSPAARMVTTWEQTRHIPHRNTNTEQAELDAKVSLWEAQKQRFRYFICVTSGKGHLSGDFPINNLDLLQYYDMEGFKGINQDQLDKMTQQDRINLLDQNALAVEGENCGKKRWLRKCNECRFQQDEIWQLFDETGGTRRLPIVPSRQVVFGSRVDRYFPGVSEYLNHKRPLFNAPLGLFHRKGAREQHWSMWMVRCPGCARWQELREFRFGGTHHHWKPARRGPNREGDITWDEKEITEPLLNTYRCNSCFAKTHGQ
;
A
#
# COMPACT_ATOMS: atom_id res chain seq x y z
N MET A 1 -34.08 -27.24 14.42
CA MET A 1 -33.60 -28.13 13.35
C MET A 1 -32.13 -27.83 13.13
N SER A 2 -31.23 -28.80 13.24
CA SER A 2 -29.77 -28.58 13.11
C SER A 2 -29.35 -28.50 11.64
N LEU A 3 -28.41 -27.62 11.30
CA LEU A 3 -27.87 -27.47 9.94
C LEU A 3 -27.29 -28.78 9.39
N GLU A 4 -26.75 -29.63 10.27
CA GLU A 4 -26.15 -30.93 9.93
C GLU A 4 -27.17 -31.96 9.43
N LEU A 5 -28.45 -31.78 9.77
CA LEU A 5 -29.53 -32.69 9.41
C LEU A 5 -30.12 -32.36 8.02
N LEU A 6 -29.71 -31.25 7.41
CA LEU A 6 -30.14 -30.89 6.07
C LEU A 6 -29.43 -31.74 5.03
N PRO A 7 -30.03 -31.99 3.84
CA PRO A 7 -29.33 -32.60 2.71
C PRO A 7 -28.06 -31.82 2.34
N THR A 8 -27.02 -32.54 1.90
CA THR A 8 -25.70 -31.96 1.56
C THR A 8 -25.82 -30.82 0.55
N GLU A 9 -26.74 -30.91 -0.41
CA GLU A 9 -26.99 -29.89 -1.43
C GLU A 9 -27.44 -28.58 -0.79
N VAL A 10 -28.33 -28.67 0.21
CA VAL A 10 -28.83 -27.50 0.96
C VAL A 10 -27.73 -26.94 1.85
N GLN A 11 -26.94 -27.81 2.51
CA GLN A 11 -25.77 -27.38 3.28
C GLN A 11 -24.77 -26.61 2.38
N CYS A 12 -24.44 -27.15 1.21
CA CYS A 12 -23.56 -26.51 0.24
C CYS A 12 -24.10 -25.18 -0.27
N TYR A 13 -25.41 -25.10 -0.52
CA TYR A 13 -26.06 -23.84 -0.92
C TYR A 13 -25.91 -22.77 0.16
N ILE A 14 -26.18 -23.12 1.42
CA ILE A 14 -26.02 -22.20 2.57
C ILE A 14 -24.55 -21.78 2.72
N ILE A 15 -23.61 -22.73 2.66
CA ILE A 15 -22.17 -22.47 2.83
C ILE A 15 -21.64 -21.47 1.78
N ARG A 16 -22.15 -21.51 0.54
CA ARG A 16 -21.78 -20.56 -0.52
C ARG A 16 -22.17 -19.12 -0.22
N LEU A 17 -23.15 -18.91 0.64
CA LEU A 17 -23.63 -17.57 1.02
C LEU A 17 -22.90 -17.01 2.24
N LEU A 18 -22.02 -17.79 2.87
CA LEU A 18 -21.28 -17.36 4.05
C LEU A 18 -20.17 -16.38 3.66
N ASP A 19 -20.00 -15.35 4.48
CA ASP A 19 -18.80 -14.52 4.42
C ASP A 19 -17.55 -15.35 4.77
N PRO A 20 -16.35 -14.93 4.33
CA PRO A 20 -15.12 -15.69 4.57
C PRO A 20 -14.79 -15.96 6.05
N ILE A 21 -15.27 -15.13 6.99
CA ILE A 21 -15.04 -15.32 8.43
C ILE A 21 -15.93 -16.45 8.94
N SER A 22 -17.23 -16.38 8.66
CA SER A 22 -18.19 -17.43 9.04
C SER A 22 -17.87 -18.76 8.38
N PHE A 23 -17.46 -18.73 7.11
CA PHE A 23 -17.07 -19.91 6.33
C PHE A 23 -15.93 -20.71 6.98
N ILE A 24 -14.85 -20.04 7.42
CA ILE A 24 -13.77 -20.76 8.11
C ILE A 24 -14.20 -21.14 9.52
N SER A 25 -14.98 -20.30 10.21
CA SER A 25 -15.43 -20.57 11.59
C SER A 25 -16.26 -21.86 11.65
N ILE A 26 -17.21 -22.07 10.74
CA ILE A 26 -18.00 -23.30 10.68
C ILE A 26 -17.13 -24.53 10.34
N SER A 27 -16.14 -24.37 9.46
CA SER A 27 -15.19 -25.44 9.13
C SER A 27 -14.29 -25.84 10.30
N GLN A 28 -14.08 -24.95 11.27
CA GLN A 28 -13.24 -25.20 12.45
C GLN A 28 -14.07 -25.69 13.65
N ALA A 29 -15.34 -25.30 13.73
CA ALA A 29 -16.23 -25.70 14.81
C ALA A 29 -16.71 -27.16 14.71
N ASN A 30 -16.67 -27.76 13.51
CA ASN A 30 -17.30 -29.05 13.28
C ASN A 30 -16.57 -29.94 12.26
N ALA A 31 -16.35 -31.21 12.60
CA ALA A 31 -15.61 -32.16 11.76
C ALA A 31 -16.36 -32.58 10.48
N HIS A 32 -17.70 -32.61 10.49
CA HIS A 32 -18.52 -32.82 9.29
C HIS A 32 -18.34 -31.65 8.31
N PHE A 33 -18.56 -30.41 8.77
CA PHE A 33 -18.37 -29.23 7.91
C PHE A 33 -16.92 -29.05 7.47
N ARG A 34 -15.93 -29.39 8.30
CA ARG A 34 -14.51 -29.39 7.90
C ARG A 34 -14.25 -30.29 6.70
N ARG A 35 -14.82 -31.51 6.71
CA ARG A 35 -14.69 -32.49 5.62
C ARG A 35 -15.45 -32.04 4.38
N LEU A 36 -16.68 -31.55 4.55
CA LEU A 36 -17.50 -31.06 3.45
C LEU A 36 -16.87 -29.86 2.73
N ILE A 37 -16.36 -28.90 3.50
CA ILE A 37 -15.80 -27.66 2.98
C ILE A 37 -14.40 -27.88 2.40
N ASN A 38 -13.56 -28.65 3.10
CA ASN A 38 -12.15 -28.88 2.77
C ASN A 38 -11.39 -27.55 2.48
N PRO A 39 -11.22 -26.67 3.49
CA PRO A 39 -10.71 -25.32 3.26
C PRO A 39 -9.24 -25.34 2.79
N LYS A 40 -8.95 -24.60 1.71
CA LYS A 40 -7.60 -24.41 1.16
C LYS A 40 -7.00 -23.09 1.64
N GLN A 41 -5.69 -22.91 1.43
CA GLN A 41 -4.96 -21.69 1.79
C GLN A 41 -5.64 -20.41 1.28
N LYS A 42 -6.20 -20.43 0.06
CA LYS A 42 -6.95 -19.28 -0.50
C LYS A 42 -8.13 -18.84 0.38
N HIS A 43 -8.86 -19.78 0.98
CA HIS A 43 -10.01 -19.44 1.84
C HIS A 43 -9.54 -18.84 3.18
N PHE A 44 -8.40 -19.28 3.70
CA PHE A 44 -7.78 -18.64 4.87
C PHE A 44 -7.30 -17.22 4.55
N ALA A 45 -6.80 -16.99 3.33
CA ALA A 45 -6.45 -15.65 2.87
C ALA A 45 -7.70 -14.76 2.72
N GLU A 46 -8.80 -15.27 2.17
CA GLU A 46 -10.09 -14.56 2.10
C GLU A 46 -10.59 -14.15 3.49
N ARG A 47 -10.57 -15.08 4.46
CA ARG A 47 -10.88 -14.79 5.87
C ARG A 47 -10.01 -13.67 6.41
N LEU A 48 -8.70 -13.75 6.18
CA LEU A 48 -7.75 -12.76 6.69
C LEU A 48 -8.00 -11.37 6.10
N LEU A 49 -8.35 -11.31 4.80
CA LEU A 49 -8.71 -10.06 4.11
C LEU A 49 -10.04 -9.47 4.59
N ALA A 50 -10.99 -10.31 5.01
CA ALA A 50 -12.23 -9.88 5.64
C ALA A 50 -11.95 -9.35 7.07
N LEU A 51 -11.17 -10.08 7.88
CA LEU A 51 -10.76 -9.63 9.22
C LEU A 51 -9.97 -8.30 9.19
N GLU A 52 -9.17 -8.06 8.14
CA GLU A 52 -8.47 -6.78 7.94
C GLU A 52 -9.42 -5.55 7.90
N LEU A 53 -10.68 -5.76 7.51
CA LEU A 53 -11.69 -4.70 7.40
C LEU A 53 -12.52 -4.50 8.66
N VAL A 54 -12.50 -5.47 9.57
CA VAL A 54 -13.20 -5.42 10.85
C VAL A 54 -12.41 -4.53 11.80
N PRO A 55 -12.95 -3.40 12.31
CA PRO A 55 -12.19 -2.41 13.09
C PRO A 55 -11.44 -3.00 14.29
N GLU A 56 -12.02 -4.02 14.93
CA GLU A 56 -11.47 -4.71 16.10
C GLU A 56 -10.13 -5.41 15.79
N TYR A 57 -9.96 -5.92 14.57
CA TYR A 57 -8.75 -6.66 14.16
C TYR A 57 -7.87 -5.86 13.21
N GLY A 58 -8.48 -5.10 12.31
CA GLY A 58 -7.85 -4.32 11.26
C GLY A 58 -7.47 -2.90 11.66
N GLY A 59 -8.02 -2.39 12.76
CA GLY A 59 -7.92 -0.98 13.16
C GLY A 59 -8.81 -0.06 12.32
N PRO A 60 -8.70 1.26 12.55
CA PRO A 60 -9.57 2.25 11.91
C PRO A 60 -9.40 2.29 10.38
N TYR A 61 -10.44 2.77 9.70
CA TYR A 61 -10.39 3.00 8.27
C TYR A 61 -9.43 4.14 7.92
N LEU A 62 -8.73 3.99 6.80
CA LEU A 62 -7.80 4.97 6.27
C LEU A 62 -8.43 5.70 5.09
N PHE A 63 -8.69 6.99 5.25
CA PHE A 63 -9.04 7.85 4.13
C PHE A 63 -7.76 8.33 3.45
N PHE A 64 -7.59 7.98 2.17
CA PHE A 64 -6.45 8.40 1.36
C PHE A 64 -6.96 9.09 0.10
N ARG A 65 -6.73 10.40 -0.02
CA ARG A 65 -7.05 11.17 -1.21
C ARG A 65 -5.85 11.10 -2.15
N SER A 66 -6.01 10.36 -3.25
CA SER A 66 -4.91 10.05 -4.17
C SER A 66 -4.36 11.28 -4.92
N ARG A 67 -5.15 12.36 -5.05
CA ARG A 67 -4.73 13.60 -5.69
C ARG A 67 -3.57 14.25 -4.94
N ASP A 68 -3.80 14.69 -3.72
CA ASP A 68 -2.83 15.42 -2.90
C ASP A 68 -2.05 14.50 -1.93
N THR A 69 -2.29 13.19 -2.01
CA THR A 69 -1.78 12.19 -1.07
C THR A 69 -2.17 12.47 0.38
N SER A 70 -3.24 13.26 0.59
CA SER A 70 -3.77 13.54 1.92
C SER A 70 -4.24 12.25 2.56
N LEU A 71 -3.76 12.02 3.78
CA LEU A 71 -3.93 10.79 4.52
C LEU A 71 -4.60 11.13 5.84
N ARG A 72 -5.70 10.47 6.15
CA ARG A 72 -6.40 10.60 7.43
C ARG A 72 -6.72 9.20 7.98
N PRO A 73 -6.20 8.83 9.16
CA PRO A 73 -5.22 9.56 9.96
C PRO A 73 -3.85 9.68 9.27
N ASP A 74 -3.09 10.76 9.54
CA ASP A 74 -1.76 10.96 8.96
C ASP A 74 -0.72 10.01 9.57
N TRP A 75 0.47 9.90 8.96
CA TRP A 75 1.51 8.95 9.40
C TRP A 75 2.06 9.16 10.82
N SER A 76 1.81 10.32 11.44
CA SER A 76 2.21 10.63 12.81
C SER A 76 1.14 10.27 13.85
N ASP A 77 -0.08 9.96 13.39
CA ASP A 77 -1.18 9.59 14.26
C ASP A 77 -0.93 8.22 14.94
N PRO A 78 -1.09 8.10 16.27
CA PRO A 78 -0.99 6.84 17.01
C PRO A 78 -1.91 5.72 16.50
N ALA A 79 -2.99 6.05 15.78
CA ALA A 79 -3.91 5.09 15.17
C ALA A 79 -3.20 4.09 14.24
N TRP A 80 -2.09 4.48 13.60
CA TRP A 80 -1.28 3.60 12.75
C TRP A 80 -0.74 2.38 13.48
N GLU A 81 -0.44 2.50 14.78
CA GLU A 81 0.04 1.38 15.59
C GLU A 81 -1.05 0.36 15.88
N LYS A 82 -2.33 0.75 15.78
CA LYS A 82 -3.48 -0.17 15.90
C LYS A 82 -3.88 -0.78 14.57
N MET A 83 -3.61 -0.11 13.46
CA MET A 83 -3.95 -0.63 12.13
C MET A 83 -3.16 -1.90 11.78
N ARG A 84 -3.85 -2.83 11.13
CA ARG A 84 -3.27 -4.09 10.63
C ARG A 84 -3.62 -4.30 9.16
N TRP A 85 -2.69 -4.96 8.47
CA TRP A 85 -2.79 -5.36 7.07
C TRP A 85 -2.52 -6.86 6.96
N ALA A 86 -3.32 -7.55 6.15
CA ALA A 86 -3.17 -8.97 5.86
C ALA A 86 -1.98 -9.23 4.93
N CYS A 87 -1.07 -10.10 5.35
CA CYS A 87 -0.14 -10.78 4.44
C CYS A 87 -0.74 -12.14 4.08
N THR A 88 -1.07 -12.36 2.80
CA THR A 88 -1.70 -13.61 2.35
C THR A 88 -0.74 -14.78 2.23
N ASN A 89 0.57 -14.52 2.24
CA ASN A 89 1.59 -15.56 2.20
C ASN A 89 1.82 -16.21 3.57
N CYS A 90 2.11 -15.41 4.61
CA CYS A 90 2.28 -15.92 5.97
C CYS A 90 0.97 -16.00 6.78
N LEU A 91 -0.15 -15.59 6.18
CA LEU A 91 -1.49 -15.59 6.78
C LEU A 91 -1.58 -14.83 8.11
N ARG A 92 -0.88 -13.70 8.24
CA ARG A 92 -0.88 -12.86 9.45
C ARG A 92 -1.40 -11.45 9.19
N LEU A 93 -2.11 -10.91 10.17
CA LEU A 93 -2.38 -9.48 10.30
C LEU A 93 -1.18 -8.80 10.95
N LEU A 94 -0.52 -7.89 10.22
CA LEU A 94 0.72 -7.24 10.65
C LEU A 94 0.57 -5.73 10.60
N SER A 95 1.34 -5.01 11.42
CA SER A 95 1.46 -3.54 11.35
C SER A 95 2.06 -3.09 10.02
N HIS A 96 1.77 -1.86 9.59
CA HIS A 96 2.33 -1.22 8.40
C HIS A 96 3.86 -1.29 8.35
N LYS A 97 4.55 -1.35 9.50
CA LYS A 97 6.02 -1.51 9.62
C LYS A 97 6.55 -2.77 8.92
N HIS A 98 5.70 -3.77 8.70
CA HIS A 98 6.07 -5.02 8.02
C HIS A 98 5.83 -4.97 6.52
N PHE A 99 5.36 -3.86 5.96
CA PHE A 99 5.08 -3.71 4.54
C PHE A 99 5.85 -2.54 3.94
N ASP A 100 5.95 -2.54 2.61
CA ASP A 100 6.25 -1.34 1.85
C ASP A 100 5.01 -0.43 1.92
N ASN A 101 5.16 0.69 2.63
CA ASN A 101 4.06 1.62 2.88
C ASN A 101 3.58 2.32 1.60
N HIS A 102 4.43 2.47 0.59
CA HIS A 102 3.96 2.94 -0.71
C HIS A 102 3.09 1.88 -1.37
N SER A 103 3.49 0.61 -1.29
CA SER A 103 2.73 -0.51 -1.84
C SER A 103 1.34 -0.62 -1.20
N ILE A 104 1.22 -0.57 0.14
CA ILE A 104 -0.09 -0.70 0.80
C ILE A 104 -1.03 0.48 0.55
N LEU A 105 -0.52 1.64 0.12
CA LEU A 105 -1.34 2.79 -0.28
C LEU A 105 -1.72 2.78 -1.76
N ARG A 106 -1.09 1.96 -2.60
CA ARG A 106 -1.48 1.83 -4.01
C ARG A 106 -2.91 1.33 -4.10
N LEU A 107 -3.68 1.92 -5.01
CA LEU A 107 -5.09 1.64 -5.24
C LEU A 107 -5.43 0.14 -5.15
N ARG A 108 -4.68 -0.70 -5.87
CA ARG A 108 -4.91 -2.15 -5.95
C ARG A 108 -4.69 -2.93 -4.65
N TYR A 109 -3.90 -2.41 -3.70
CA TYR A 109 -3.48 -3.10 -2.47
C TYR A 109 -3.97 -2.41 -1.18
N ARG A 110 -4.49 -1.19 -1.29
CA ARG A 110 -5.10 -0.44 -0.19
C ARG A 110 -6.34 -1.16 0.32
N LYS A 111 -6.70 -0.91 1.58
CA LYS A 111 -8.00 -1.34 2.11
C LYS A 111 -9.12 -0.74 1.24
N PRO A 112 -10.07 -1.54 0.73
CA PRO A 112 -11.22 -1.06 -0.03
C PRO A 112 -12.04 -0.05 0.76
N LEU A 113 -12.74 0.81 0.04
CA LEU A 113 -13.72 1.73 0.64
C LEU A 113 -14.82 0.94 1.36
N PRO A 114 -15.29 1.40 2.53
CA PRO A 114 -16.41 0.77 3.22
C PRO A 114 -17.62 0.65 2.30
N GLY A 115 -18.26 -0.52 2.30
CA GLY A 115 -19.42 -0.80 1.46
C GLY A 115 -19.12 -1.10 -0.02
N SER A 116 -17.86 -1.00 -0.46
CA SER A 116 -17.53 -1.34 -1.84
C SER A 116 -17.62 -2.85 -2.12
N PRO A 117 -17.72 -3.28 -3.40
CA PRO A 117 -17.76 -4.71 -3.73
C PRO A 117 -16.56 -5.49 -3.19
N ALA A 118 -15.37 -4.89 -3.21
CA ALA A 118 -14.14 -5.49 -2.67
C ALA A 118 -14.13 -5.58 -1.12
N ALA A 119 -15.01 -4.84 -0.43
CA ALA A 119 -15.22 -4.93 1.00
C ALA A 119 -16.29 -5.98 1.39
N ARG A 120 -17.25 -6.27 0.51
CA ARG A 120 -18.37 -7.20 0.73
C ARG A 120 -18.13 -8.60 0.14
N MET A 121 -16.86 -8.99 -0.01
CA MET A 121 -16.49 -10.20 -0.73
C MET A 121 -17.03 -11.46 -0.01
N VAL A 122 -17.79 -12.29 -0.75
CA VAL A 122 -18.19 -13.65 -0.34
C VAL A 122 -17.02 -14.61 -0.61
N THR A 123 -16.97 -15.75 0.07
CA THR A 123 -15.92 -16.75 -0.18
C THR A 123 -15.93 -17.23 -1.64
N THR A 124 -14.75 -17.53 -2.20
CA THR A 124 -14.64 -18.17 -3.53
C THR A 124 -14.82 -19.69 -3.47
N TRP A 125 -15.38 -20.20 -2.37
CA TRP A 125 -15.63 -21.62 -2.23
C TRP A 125 -16.73 -22.06 -3.18
N GLU A 126 -16.38 -23.03 -4.01
CA GLU A 126 -17.34 -23.81 -4.77
C GLU A 126 -17.14 -25.27 -4.39
N GLN A 127 -18.24 -25.97 -4.16
CA GLN A 127 -18.22 -27.43 -4.10
C GLN A 127 -17.67 -27.91 -5.45
N THR A 128 -16.61 -28.73 -5.41
CA THR A 128 -15.89 -29.25 -6.57
C THR A 128 -16.86 -29.95 -7.53
N ARG A 129 -17.50 -29.19 -8.43
CA ARG A 129 -18.10 -29.74 -9.63
C ARG A 129 -16.96 -29.77 -10.62
N HIS A 130 -16.76 -30.92 -11.26
CA HIS A 130 -15.99 -31.00 -12.49
C HIS A 130 -16.66 -30.03 -13.47
N ILE A 131 -16.16 -28.80 -13.54
CA ILE A 131 -16.46 -27.91 -14.65
C ILE A 131 -15.64 -28.51 -15.79
N PRO A 132 -16.26 -28.97 -16.88
CA PRO A 132 -15.51 -29.39 -18.05
C PRO A 132 -14.56 -28.25 -18.40
N HIS A 133 -13.28 -28.55 -18.62
CA HIS A 133 -12.33 -27.56 -19.12
C HIS A 133 -12.97 -26.89 -20.33
N ARG A 134 -13.42 -25.65 -20.16
CA ARG A 134 -13.96 -24.86 -21.25
C ARG A 134 -12.74 -24.56 -22.13
N ASN A 135 -12.65 -25.20 -23.29
CA ASN A 135 -11.63 -24.90 -24.29
C ASN A 135 -11.79 -23.42 -24.68
N THR A 136 -11.00 -22.54 -24.07
CA THR A 136 -10.95 -21.11 -24.38
C THR A 136 -10.03 -20.86 -25.56
N ASN A 137 -10.23 -21.58 -26.66
CA ASN A 137 -9.60 -21.31 -27.96
C ASN A 137 -10.69 -20.93 -28.95
N THR A 138 -11.31 -19.77 -28.72
CA THR A 138 -12.25 -19.15 -29.67
C THR A 138 -11.83 -17.71 -29.86
N GLU A 139 -11.84 -17.22 -31.10
CA GLU A 139 -11.52 -15.83 -31.45
C GLU A 139 -12.34 -14.81 -30.63
N GLN A 140 -13.55 -15.20 -30.23
CA GLN A 140 -14.40 -14.43 -29.32
C GLN A 140 -13.76 -14.20 -27.94
N ALA A 141 -13.12 -15.22 -27.36
CA ALA A 141 -12.44 -15.08 -26.08
C ALA A 141 -11.23 -14.14 -26.16
N GLU A 142 -10.54 -14.12 -27.31
CA GLU A 142 -9.46 -13.16 -27.56
C GLU A 142 -9.99 -11.73 -27.74
N LEU A 143 -11.11 -11.56 -28.45
CA LEU A 143 -11.76 -10.27 -28.62
C LEU A 143 -12.27 -9.72 -27.27
N ASP A 144 -12.95 -10.56 -26.48
CA ASP A 144 -13.42 -10.21 -25.14
C ASP A 144 -12.25 -9.83 -24.22
N ALA A 145 -11.12 -10.53 -24.33
CA ALA A 145 -9.90 -10.18 -23.60
C ALA A 145 -9.33 -8.82 -24.04
N LYS A 146 -9.32 -8.52 -25.34
CA LYS A 146 -8.87 -7.22 -25.88
C LYS A 146 -9.78 -6.08 -25.42
N VAL A 147 -11.10 -6.26 -25.45
CA VAL A 147 -12.07 -5.27 -24.97
C VAL A 147 -11.88 -5.02 -23.48
N SER A 148 -11.78 -6.08 -22.67
CA SER A 148 -11.50 -5.98 -21.23
C SER A 148 -10.17 -5.26 -20.94
N LEU A 149 -9.13 -5.48 -21.75
CA LEU A 149 -7.85 -4.78 -21.62
C LEU A 149 -7.99 -3.29 -21.93
N TRP A 150 -8.71 -2.95 -23.01
CA TRP A 150 -8.98 -1.56 -23.39
C TRP A 150 -9.80 -0.83 -22.33
N GLU A 151 -10.85 -1.43 -21.80
CA GLU A 151 -11.64 -0.86 -20.70
C GLU A 151 -10.79 -0.65 -19.43
N ALA A 152 -9.94 -1.62 -19.10
CA ALA A 152 -9.03 -1.49 -17.97
C ALA A 152 -7.99 -0.37 -18.18
N GLN A 153 -7.52 -0.14 -19.42
CA GLN A 153 -6.66 0.99 -19.76
C GLN A 153 -7.43 2.31 -19.67
N LYS A 154 -8.65 2.38 -20.24
CA LYS A 154 -9.53 3.55 -20.18
C LYS A 154 -9.77 3.99 -18.74
N GLN A 155 -10.10 3.06 -17.84
CA GLN A 155 -10.29 3.34 -16.41
C GLN A 155 -9.00 3.83 -15.71
N ARG A 156 -7.83 3.28 -16.07
CA ARG A 156 -6.54 3.76 -15.53
C ARG A 156 -6.25 5.19 -15.96
N PHE A 157 -6.49 5.53 -17.23
CA PHE A 157 -6.30 6.88 -17.74
C PHE A 157 -7.32 7.86 -17.13
N ARG A 158 -8.60 7.47 -17.02
CA ARG A 158 -9.62 8.24 -16.29
C ARG A 158 -9.16 8.58 -14.88
N TYR A 159 -8.70 7.57 -14.13
CA TYR A 159 -8.21 7.76 -12.78
C TYR A 159 -6.97 8.68 -12.74
N PHE A 160 -6.01 8.46 -13.65
CA PHE A 160 -4.82 9.29 -13.77
C PHE A 160 -5.17 10.76 -13.98
N ILE A 161 -6.08 11.07 -14.90
CA ILE A 161 -6.55 12.44 -15.15
C ILE A 161 -7.16 13.03 -13.88
N CYS A 162 -8.03 12.28 -13.20
CA CYS A 162 -8.69 12.75 -11.98
C CYS A 162 -7.67 13.12 -10.88
N VAL A 163 -6.63 12.31 -10.68
CA VAL A 163 -5.67 12.52 -9.57
C VAL A 163 -4.49 13.43 -9.92
N THR A 164 -4.22 13.70 -11.20
CA THR A 164 -3.08 14.54 -11.62
C THR A 164 -3.46 15.94 -12.07
N SER A 165 -4.69 16.12 -12.57
CA SER A 165 -5.20 17.42 -12.99
C SER A 165 -5.22 18.45 -11.86
N GLY A 166 -4.94 19.72 -12.17
CA GLY A 166 -5.01 20.81 -11.20
C GLY A 166 -3.89 20.83 -10.14
N LYS A 167 -2.84 20.00 -10.27
CA LYS A 167 -1.61 20.14 -9.47
C LYS A 167 -0.76 21.29 -10.04
N GLY A 168 -0.59 22.36 -9.25
CA GLY A 168 0.10 23.57 -9.67
C GLY A 168 1.55 23.38 -10.12
N HIS A 169 1.97 24.24 -11.06
CA HIS A 169 3.31 24.47 -11.66
C HIS A 169 3.76 23.70 -12.90
N LEU A 170 2.96 22.80 -13.49
CA LEU A 170 3.24 22.36 -14.87
C LEU A 170 2.54 23.32 -15.84
N SER A 171 3.30 24.21 -16.45
CA SER A 171 2.85 25.11 -17.52
C SER A 171 2.43 24.29 -18.75
N GLY A 172 1.13 24.21 -19.02
CA GLY A 172 0.54 23.58 -20.20
C GLY A 172 -0.98 23.46 -20.07
N ASP A 173 -1.67 23.19 -21.19
CA ASP A 173 -3.11 22.92 -21.23
C ASP A 173 -3.43 21.72 -20.32
N PHE A 174 -4.00 22.00 -19.14
CA PHE A 174 -4.33 20.95 -18.19
C PHE A 174 -5.46 20.06 -18.74
N PRO A 175 -5.39 18.72 -18.56
CA PRO A 175 -6.49 17.81 -18.91
C PRO A 175 -7.86 18.19 -18.33
N ILE A 176 -7.89 18.96 -17.23
CA ILE A 176 -9.11 19.50 -16.60
C ILE A 176 -9.85 20.54 -17.44
N ASN A 177 -9.18 21.14 -18.42
CA ASN A 177 -9.75 22.15 -19.31
C ASN A 177 -10.15 21.56 -20.67
N ASN A 178 -9.78 20.30 -20.94
CA ASN A 178 -10.07 19.64 -22.20
C ASN A 178 -11.38 18.85 -22.09
N LEU A 179 -12.50 19.49 -22.48
CA LEU A 179 -13.83 18.91 -22.36
C LEU A 179 -13.98 17.60 -23.14
N ASP A 180 -13.45 17.54 -24.37
CA ASP A 180 -13.50 16.33 -25.21
C ASP A 180 -12.85 15.14 -24.52
N LEU A 181 -11.70 15.38 -23.87
CA LEU A 181 -11.01 14.36 -23.09
C LEU A 181 -11.85 13.92 -21.88
N LEU A 182 -12.45 14.85 -21.13
CA LEU A 182 -13.28 14.54 -19.96
C LEU A 182 -14.54 13.75 -20.35
N GLN A 183 -15.15 14.08 -21.48
CA GLN A 183 -16.31 13.37 -22.03
C GLN A 183 -15.92 12.00 -22.59
N TYR A 184 -14.80 11.88 -23.31
CA TYR A 184 -14.28 10.62 -23.84
C TYR A 184 -14.09 9.56 -22.74
N TYR A 185 -13.63 9.98 -21.56
CA TYR A 185 -13.43 9.12 -20.38
C TYR A 185 -14.67 8.97 -19.49
N ASP A 186 -15.85 9.37 -19.96
CA ASP A 186 -17.13 9.20 -19.27
C ASP A 186 -17.17 9.81 -17.86
N MET A 187 -16.54 10.98 -17.66
CA MET A 187 -16.49 11.61 -16.35
C MET A 187 -17.83 12.26 -15.98
N GLU A 188 -18.44 11.81 -14.88
CA GLU A 188 -19.70 12.36 -14.38
C GLU A 188 -19.55 13.83 -14.01
N GLY A 189 -20.58 14.63 -14.29
CA GLY A 189 -20.54 16.10 -14.16
C GLY A 189 -19.96 16.83 -15.37
N PHE A 190 -19.18 16.15 -16.22
CA PHE A 190 -18.68 16.71 -17.50
C PHE A 190 -19.43 16.18 -18.73
N LYS A 191 -20.29 15.17 -18.54
CA LYS A 191 -21.14 14.62 -19.61
C LYS A 191 -22.18 15.64 -20.05
N GLY A 192 -22.24 15.91 -21.35
CA GLY A 192 -23.29 16.72 -21.97
C GLY A 192 -23.22 18.23 -21.68
N ILE A 193 -22.19 18.70 -20.97
CA ILE A 193 -21.92 20.13 -20.87
C ILE A 193 -21.19 20.61 -22.12
N ASN A 194 -21.24 21.91 -22.41
CA ASN A 194 -20.47 22.54 -23.48
C ASN A 194 -19.24 23.30 -22.93
N GLN A 195 -18.38 23.78 -23.83
CA GLN A 195 -17.14 24.48 -23.43
C GLN A 195 -17.45 25.75 -22.63
N ASP A 196 -18.46 26.53 -23.01
CA ASP A 196 -18.86 27.75 -22.29
C ASP A 196 -19.29 27.45 -20.84
N GLN A 197 -19.98 26.34 -20.61
CA GLN A 197 -20.35 25.89 -19.26
C GLN A 197 -19.13 25.50 -18.46
N LEU A 198 -18.20 24.75 -19.07
CA LEU A 198 -16.93 24.37 -18.42
C LEU A 198 -16.13 25.62 -18.04
N ASP A 199 -15.99 26.58 -18.95
CA ASP A 199 -15.24 27.82 -18.77
C ASP A 199 -15.79 28.69 -17.64
N LYS A 200 -17.12 28.67 -17.43
CA LYS A 200 -17.79 29.32 -16.30
C LYS A 200 -17.59 28.61 -14.96
N MET A 201 -17.22 27.33 -14.94
CA MET A 201 -16.96 26.61 -13.69
C MET A 201 -15.70 27.12 -13.00
N THR A 202 -15.76 27.29 -11.68
CA THR A 202 -14.56 27.61 -10.91
C THR A 202 -13.58 26.44 -10.94
N GLN A 203 -12.28 26.72 -10.77
CA GLN A 203 -11.27 25.67 -10.64
C GLN A 203 -11.59 24.69 -9.50
N GLN A 204 -12.17 25.18 -8.40
CA GLN A 204 -12.53 24.34 -7.26
C GLN A 204 -13.69 23.39 -7.61
N ASP A 205 -14.69 23.83 -8.34
CA ASP A 205 -15.80 22.98 -8.78
C ASP A 205 -15.31 21.87 -9.71
N ARG A 206 -14.42 22.21 -10.66
CA ARG A 206 -13.80 21.21 -11.54
C ARG A 206 -12.99 20.19 -10.73
N ILE A 207 -12.23 20.63 -9.73
CA ILE A 207 -11.49 19.73 -8.82
C ILE A 207 -12.44 18.82 -8.03
N ASN A 208 -13.55 19.35 -7.52
CA ASN A 208 -14.54 18.58 -6.78
C ASN A 208 -15.17 17.49 -7.65
N LEU A 209 -15.54 17.80 -8.90
CA LEU A 209 -16.03 16.80 -9.86
C LEU A 209 -15.00 15.71 -10.15
N LEU A 210 -13.74 16.09 -10.36
CA LEU A 210 -12.67 15.12 -10.57
C LEU A 210 -12.43 14.25 -9.32
N ASP A 211 -12.59 14.78 -8.11
CA ASP A 211 -12.48 14.00 -6.87
C ASP A 211 -13.65 13.00 -6.72
N GLN A 212 -14.86 13.39 -7.09
CA GLN A 212 -16.01 12.48 -7.13
C GLN A 212 -15.77 11.34 -8.14
N ASN A 213 -15.26 11.66 -9.33
CA ASN A 213 -14.90 10.67 -10.34
C ASN A 213 -13.75 9.77 -9.87
N ALA A 214 -12.73 10.32 -9.19
CA ALA A 214 -11.68 9.52 -8.57
C ALA A 214 -12.28 8.55 -7.55
N LEU A 215 -13.13 9.02 -6.65
CA LEU A 215 -13.78 8.20 -5.62
C LEU A 215 -14.63 7.08 -6.22
N ALA A 216 -15.33 7.33 -7.33
CA ALA A 216 -16.08 6.30 -8.06
C ALA A 216 -15.16 5.19 -8.57
N VAL A 217 -14.06 5.56 -9.24
CA VAL A 217 -13.06 4.59 -9.71
C VAL A 217 -12.38 3.86 -8.55
N GLU A 218 -12.14 4.55 -7.42
CA GLU A 218 -11.63 3.94 -6.20
C GLU A 218 -12.64 2.95 -5.59
N GLY A 219 -13.93 3.25 -5.59
CA GLY A 219 -15.00 2.37 -5.12
C GLY A 219 -14.98 1.03 -5.85
N GLU A 220 -14.75 1.07 -7.16
CA GLU A 220 -14.67 -0.14 -7.97
C GLU A 220 -13.34 -0.86 -7.83
N ASN A 221 -12.21 -0.17 -7.81
CA ASN A 221 -10.90 -0.78 -8.05
C ASN A 221 -10.01 -0.89 -6.81
N CYS A 222 -10.34 -0.16 -5.74
CA CYS A 222 -9.55 -0.16 -4.53
C CYS A 222 -9.54 -1.55 -3.88
N GLY A 223 -8.35 -2.07 -3.61
CA GLY A 223 -8.15 -3.30 -2.85
C GLY A 223 -8.49 -4.60 -3.58
N LYS A 224 -8.84 -4.58 -4.89
CA LYS A 224 -9.12 -5.79 -5.68
C LYS A 224 -7.96 -6.79 -5.76
N LYS A 225 -6.72 -6.34 -5.53
CA LYS A 225 -5.51 -7.17 -5.56
C LYS A 225 -4.84 -7.33 -4.20
N ARG A 226 -5.55 -7.05 -3.09
CA ARG A 226 -4.99 -7.25 -1.72
C ARG A 226 -4.53 -8.68 -1.47
N TRP A 227 -5.12 -9.66 -2.15
CA TRP A 227 -4.74 -11.06 -2.07
C TRP A 227 -3.30 -11.34 -2.55
N LEU A 228 -2.71 -10.42 -3.33
CA LEU A 228 -1.30 -10.48 -3.75
C LEU A 228 -0.34 -9.79 -2.76
N ARG A 229 -0.85 -9.16 -1.70
CA ARG A 229 -0.01 -8.37 -0.79
C ARG A 229 0.81 -9.27 0.12
N LYS A 230 2.11 -9.01 0.14
CA LYS A 230 3.11 -9.72 0.96
C LYS A 230 3.83 -8.76 1.88
N CYS A 231 4.12 -9.19 3.10
CA CYS A 231 4.98 -8.44 4.01
C CYS A 231 6.44 -8.51 3.53
N ASN A 232 7.28 -7.58 4.00
CA ASN A 232 8.69 -7.47 3.66
C ASN A 232 9.45 -8.77 3.96
N GLU A 233 9.12 -9.50 5.04
CA GLU A 233 9.76 -10.78 5.31
C GLU A 233 9.41 -11.86 4.28
N CYS A 234 8.14 -11.97 3.87
CA CYS A 234 7.76 -12.93 2.83
C CYS A 234 8.38 -12.58 1.47
N ARG A 235 8.42 -11.28 1.13
CA ARG A 235 9.08 -10.80 -0.08
C ARG A 235 10.59 -11.11 -0.05
N PHE A 236 11.23 -10.96 1.11
CA PHE A 236 12.64 -11.29 1.30
C PHE A 236 12.90 -12.79 1.10
N GLN A 237 12.11 -13.64 1.76
CA GLN A 237 12.25 -15.10 1.67
C GLN A 237 12.01 -15.66 0.26
N GLN A 238 11.22 -14.96 -0.55
CA GLN A 238 10.93 -15.33 -1.94
C GLN A 238 11.87 -14.65 -2.96
N ASP A 239 12.92 -13.97 -2.50
CA ASP A 239 13.84 -13.20 -3.35
C ASP A 239 13.09 -12.23 -4.28
N GLU A 240 12.13 -11.46 -3.74
CA GLU A 240 11.37 -10.45 -4.48
C GLU A 240 11.87 -9.01 -4.21
N ILE A 241 12.84 -8.84 -3.30
CA ILE A 241 13.34 -7.51 -2.89
C ILE A 241 14.57 -7.09 -3.70
N TRP A 242 15.32 -8.02 -4.29
CA TRP A 242 16.59 -7.70 -4.97
C TRP A 242 16.46 -6.70 -6.11
N GLN A 243 15.29 -6.65 -6.77
CA GLN A 243 15.00 -5.69 -7.83
C GLN A 243 15.06 -4.23 -7.35
N LEU A 244 14.96 -4.00 -6.04
CA LEU A 244 15.05 -2.67 -5.45
C LEU A 244 16.49 -2.27 -5.12
N PHE A 245 17.47 -3.18 -5.15
CA PHE A 245 18.82 -2.90 -4.63
C PHE A 245 19.54 -1.79 -5.40
N ASP A 246 19.35 -1.70 -6.70
CA ASP A 246 19.93 -0.62 -7.52
C ASP A 246 19.38 0.76 -7.13
N GLU A 247 18.09 0.83 -6.80
CA GLU A 247 17.44 2.07 -6.39
C GLU A 247 17.71 2.42 -4.92
N THR A 248 17.91 1.40 -4.08
CA THR A 248 17.89 1.51 -2.61
C THR A 248 19.23 1.20 -1.96
N GLY A 249 20.28 0.93 -2.71
CA GLY A 249 21.64 0.67 -2.19
C GLY A 249 21.75 -0.50 -1.21
N GLY A 250 20.71 -1.32 -1.07
CA GLY A 250 20.68 -2.48 -0.18
C GLY A 250 21.42 -3.68 -0.78
N THR A 251 21.61 -4.71 0.04
CA THR A 251 22.25 -5.97 -0.37
C THR A 251 21.36 -7.17 -0.04
N ARG A 252 21.72 -8.36 -0.53
CA ARG A 252 21.01 -9.60 -0.17
C ARG A 252 21.03 -9.90 1.34
N ARG A 253 22.08 -9.49 2.06
CA ARG A 253 22.17 -9.69 3.52
C ARG A 253 21.56 -8.55 4.30
N LEU A 254 21.57 -7.35 3.73
CA LEU A 254 21.08 -6.12 4.34
C LEU A 254 20.09 -5.43 3.36
N PRO A 255 18.89 -6.01 3.16
CA PRO A 255 17.92 -5.42 2.25
C PRO A 255 17.35 -4.12 2.82
N ILE A 256 17.24 -3.10 1.98
CA ILE A 256 16.71 -1.78 2.31
C ILE A 256 15.44 -1.58 1.46
N VAL A 257 14.33 -1.22 2.10
CA VAL A 257 13.04 -1.00 1.40
C VAL A 257 12.40 0.32 1.81
N PRO A 258 11.66 1.00 0.90
CA PRO A 258 10.90 2.19 1.24
C PRO A 258 9.87 1.94 2.35
N SER A 259 9.66 2.93 3.21
CA SER A 259 8.71 2.90 4.32
C SER A 259 7.78 4.11 4.29
N ARG A 260 7.27 4.53 5.45
CA ARG A 260 6.33 5.65 5.59
C ARG A 260 7.01 6.98 5.31
N GLN A 261 6.21 7.99 5.03
CA GLN A 261 6.67 9.37 4.93
C GLN A 261 6.33 10.14 6.21
N VAL A 262 7.33 10.68 6.90
CA VAL A 262 7.16 11.35 8.20
C VAL A 262 7.60 12.80 8.11
N VAL A 263 6.86 13.70 8.76
CA VAL A 263 7.28 15.09 8.96
C VAL A 263 7.95 15.18 10.33
N PHE A 264 9.15 15.76 10.37
CA PHE A 264 9.89 15.98 11.62
C PHE A 264 9.86 17.48 11.97
N GLY A 265 9.64 17.80 13.25
CA GLY A 265 9.64 19.19 13.73
C GLY A 265 11.03 19.82 13.70
N SER A 266 12.08 19.02 13.90
CA SER A 266 13.48 19.45 13.78
C SER A 266 14.31 18.47 12.93
N ARG A 267 15.45 18.94 12.43
CA ARG A 267 16.44 18.06 11.78
C ARG A 267 17.06 17.05 12.75
N VAL A 268 17.00 17.30 14.05
CA VAL A 268 17.59 16.43 15.08
C VAL A 268 16.68 15.23 15.35
N ASP A 269 15.35 15.43 15.40
CA ASP A 269 14.37 14.33 15.56
C ASP A 269 14.47 13.25 14.49
N ARG A 270 14.98 13.66 13.33
CA ARG A 270 15.27 12.77 12.21
C ARG A 270 16.27 11.68 12.59
N TYR A 271 17.35 12.05 13.28
CA TYR A 271 18.44 11.15 13.67
C TYR A 271 18.17 10.52 15.04
N PHE A 272 17.51 11.27 15.92
CA PHE A 272 17.24 10.87 17.29
C PHE A 272 15.76 11.08 17.60
N PRO A 273 14.91 10.07 17.34
CA PRO A 273 13.48 10.16 17.57
C PRO A 273 13.17 10.51 19.04
N GLY A 274 12.31 11.50 19.26
CA GLY A 274 11.89 11.92 20.60
C GLY A 274 12.85 12.90 21.29
N VAL A 275 13.97 13.27 20.67
CA VAL A 275 14.89 14.27 21.25
C VAL A 275 14.24 15.65 21.33
N SER A 276 13.48 16.10 20.33
CA SER A 276 12.77 17.38 20.46
C SER A 276 11.69 17.33 21.53
N GLU A 277 11.02 16.20 21.74
CA GLU A 277 10.06 16.05 22.84
C GLU A 277 10.76 16.14 24.20
N TYR A 278 11.91 15.47 24.36
CA TYR A 278 12.75 15.57 25.55
C TYR A 278 13.27 17.00 25.79
N LEU A 279 13.61 17.71 24.71
CA LEU A 279 14.06 19.10 24.75
C LEU A 279 12.91 20.13 24.82
N ASN A 280 11.65 19.70 25.02
CA ASN A 280 10.44 20.54 25.00
C ASN A 280 10.27 21.42 23.74
N HIS A 281 10.89 21.02 22.63
CA HIS A 281 10.77 21.70 21.35
C HIS A 281 9.48 21.24 20.65
N LYS A 282 8.37 21.93 20.94
CA LYS A 282 7.07 21.61 20.35
C LYS A 282 7.00 22.05 18.88
N ARG A 283 6.34 21.23 18.06
CA ARG A 283 5.91 21.62 16.72
C ARG A 283 5.05 22.90 16.82
N PRO A 284 5.33 23.95 16.03
CA PRO A 284 4.39 25.07 15.89
C PRO A 284 3.04 24.56 15.38
N LEU A 285 1.93 24.97 15.99
CA LEU A 285 0.55 24.51 15.70
C LEU A 285 0.02 24.88 14.31
N PHE A 286 0.83 25.47 13.44
CA PHE A 286 0.37 25.96 12.15
C PHE A 286 0.12 24.81 11.16
N ASN A 287 -1.00 24.91 10.44
CA ASN A 287 -1.29 24.13 9.24
C ASN A 287 -0.22 24.43 8.20
N ALA A 288 0.82 23.60 8.13
CA ALA A 288 1.86 23.74 7.10
C ALA A 288 1.17 23.68 5.72
N PRO A 289 1.37 24.69 4.86
CA PRO A 289 0.81 24.65 3.52
C PRO A 289 1.37 23.43 2.78
N LEU A 290 0.47 22.60 2.23
CA LEU A 290 0.80 21.51 1.32
C LEU A 290 1.42 22.10 0.04
N GLY A 291 2.71 22.44 0.09
CA GLY A 291 3.41 23.16 -0.96
C GLY A 291 4.83 22.64 -1.21
N LEU A 292 4.98 21.94 -2.35
CA LEU A 292 6.18 21.76 -3.17
C LEU A 292 7.34 20.89 -2.65
N PHE A 293 7.49 19.74 -3.33
CA PHE A 293 8.51 18.70 -3.20
C PHE A 293 9.96 19.09 -3.54
N HIS A 294 10.31 20.38 -3.75
CA HIS A 294 11.64 20.77 -4.25
C HIS A 294 12.14 22.16 -3.78
N ARG A 295 12.41 22.36 -2.48
CA ARG A 295 13.25 23.50 -2.03
C ARG A 295 14.34 23.10 -1.04
N LYS A 296 15.55 23.60 -1.27
CA LYS A 296 16.69 23.49 -0.35
C LYS A 296 16.39 24.34 0.89
N GLY A 297 16.19 23.71 2.05
CA GLY A 297 15.92 24.40 3.31
C GLY A 297 14.47 24.34 3.84
N ALA A 298 13.55 23.65 3.17
CA ALA A 298 12.18 23.49 3.66
C ALA A 298 12.15 22.67 4.96
N ARG A 299 11.61 23.26 6.04
CA ARG A 299 11.31 22.58 7.33
C ARG A 299 10.04 21.70 7.25
N GLU A 300 9.36 21.70 6.10
CA GLU A 300 7.98 21.19 5.93
C GLU A 300 7.87 20.01 4.95
N GLN A 301 8.97 19.35 4.59
CA GLN A 301 8.93 18.20 3.68
C GLN A 301 8.64 16.89 4.40
N HIS A 302 7.77 16.08 3.80
CA HIS A 302 7.60 14.66 4.13
C HIS A 302 8.88 13.89 3.79
N TRP A 303 9.48 13.25 4.79
CA TRP A 303 10.68 12.45 4.61
C TRP A 303 10.33 10.99 4.44
N SER A 304 10.73 10.39 3.31
CA SER A 304 10.65 8.94 3.13
C SER A 304 11.60 8.24 4.11
N MET A 305 11.02 7.46 5.00
CA MET A 305 11.72 6.54 5.88
C MET A 305 12.02 5.24 5.13
N TRP A 306 12.96 4.45 5.66
CA TRP A 306 13.40 3.20 5.07
C TRP A 306 13.40 2.10 6.13
N MET A 307 13.00 0.88 5.76
CA MET A 307 13.11 -0.30 6.62
C MET A 307 14.30 -1.15 6.17
N VAL A 308 15.02 -1.68 7.13
CA VAL A 308 16.15 -2.59 6.92
C VAL A 308 15.96 -3.85 7.75
N ARG A 309 16.23 -5.00 7.14
CA ARG A 309 16.26 -6.28 7.86
C ARG A 309 17.64 -6.45 8.49
N CYS A 310 17.70 -6.50 9.81
CA CYS A 310 18.98 -6.69 10.51
C CYS A 310 19.53 -8.11 10.26
N PRO A 311 20.78 -8.28 9.80
CA PRO A 311 21.38 -9.59 9.60
C PRO A 311 21.57 -10.39 10.90
N GLY A 312 21.70 -9.69 12.04
CA GLY A 312 21.95 -10.32 13.34
C GLY A 312 20.69 -10.85 14.03
N CYS A 313 19.55 -10.16 13.94
CA CYS A 313 18.30 -10.57 14.61
C CYS A 313 17.13 -10.83 13.67
N ALA A 314 17.31 -10.72 12.35
CA ALA A 314 16.27 -10.91 11.33
C ALA A 314 15.03 -10.00 11.48
N ARG A 315 15.09 -8.95 12.32
CA ARG A 315 13.98 -8.00 12.49
C ARG A 315 14.07 -6.87 11.47
N TRP A 316 12.92 -6.49 10.94
CA TRP A 316 12.75 -5.27 10.16
C TRP A 316 12.66 -4.07 11.09
N GLN A 317 13.60 -3.14 10.96
CA GLN A 317 13.67 -1.92 11.76
C GLN A 317 13.92 -0.74 10.82
N GLU A 318 13.64 0.48 11.28
CA GLU A 318 13.93 1.66 10.46
C GLU A 318 15.45 1.82 10.27
N LEU A 319 15.88 2.34 9.12
CA LEU A 319 17.29 2.57 8.77
C LEU A 319 18.04 3.34 9.85
N ARG A 320 17.37 4.29 10.52
CA ARG A 320 17.92 5.07 11.64
C ARG A 320 18.25 4.25 12.89
N GLU A 321 17.71 3.03 13.02
CA GLU A 321 18.06 2.09 14.09
C GLU A 321 19.40 1.39 13.84
N PHE A 322 20.13 1.80 12.81
CA PHE A 322 21.44 1.29 12.45
C PHE A 322 22.42 2.45 12.39
N ARG A 323 23.69 2.17 12.66
CA ARG A 323 24.76 3.16 12.65
C ARG A 323 25.48 3.17 11.30
N PHE A 324 24.87 3.71 10.24
CA PHE A 324 25.46 3.69 8.89
C PHE A 324 26.66 4.63 8.69
N GLY A 325 26.83 5.58 9.59
CA GLY A 325 27.86 6.62 9.64
C GLY A 325 28.10 7.53 8.42
N GLY A 326 28.62 8.75 8.64
CA GLY A 326 29.25 9.61 7.62
C GLY A 326 28.34 10.43 6.70
N THR A 327 28.88 10.78 5.51
CA THR A 327 28.15 11.44 4.39
C THR A 327 27.06 10.55 3.80
N HIS A 328 27.03 9.26 4.19
CA HIS A 328 25.82 8.46 4.11
C HIS A 328 24.74 9.08 4.98
N HIS A 329 23.97 9.91 4.32
CA HIS A 329 22.70 10.42 4.79
C HIS A 329 21.86 9.24 5.30
N HIS A 330 21.89 8.96 6.62
CA HIS A 330 21.20 7.89 7.40
C HIS A 330 19.69 7.72 7.13
N TRP A 331 19.15 8.44 6.17
CA TRP A 331 17.76 8.66 5.88
C TRP A 331 17.39 8.43 4.41
N LYS A 332 18.38 8.27 3.51
CA LYS A 332 18.13 7.90 2.12
C LYS A 332 19.31 7.06 1.63
N PRO A 333 19.04 5.87 1.08
CA PRO A 333 20.10 5.08 0.53
C PRO A 333 20.84 5.83 -0.58
N ALA A 334 22.15 5.69 -0.55
CA ALA A 334 23.06 6.07 -1.62
C ALA A 334 22.63 5.44 -2.93
N ARG A 335 22.32 6.25 -3.96
CA ARG A 335 22.24 5.73 -5.32
C ARG A 335 23.66 5.38 -5.78
N ARG A 336 23.90 4.12 -6.15
CA ARG A 336 25.09 3.73 -6.93
C ARG A 336 24.91 4.18 -8.37
N GLY A 337 25.03 5.49 -8.62
CA GLY A 337 25.13 6.01 -9.98
C GLY A 337 26.57 5.83 -10.51
N PRO A 338 26.77 5.70 -11.83
CA PRO A 338 28.09 5.40 -12.40
C PRO A 338 29.17 6.48 -12.17
N ASN A 339 28.79 7.71 -11.76
CA ASN A 339 29.68 8.86 -11.65
C ASN A 339 29.64 9.56 -10.27
N ARG A 340 29.50 8.82 -9.17
CA ARG A 340 29.62 9.41 -7.82
C ARG A 340 30.83 8.82 -7.09
N GLU A 341 31.68 9.71 -6.54
CA GLU A 341 32.66 9.38 -5.51
C GLU A 341 31.96 8.58 -4.41
N GLY A 342 32.58 7.47 -3.98
CA GLY A 342 31.97 6.53 -3.04
C GLY A 342 31.52 7.24 -1.77
N ASP A 343 30.26 7.03 -1.37
CA ASP A 343 29.79 7.56 -0.09
C ASP A 343 30.67 6.98 1.03
N ILE A 344 31.13 7.85 1.94
CA ILE A 344 32.03 7.48 3.04
C ILE A 344 31.28 7.43 4.38
N THR A 345 31.72 6.53 5.25
CA THR A 345 31.22 6.44 6.64
C THR A 345 31.81 7.54 7.53
N TRP A 346 31.42 7.58 8.82
CA TRP A 346 31.99 8.54 9.79
C TRP A 346 33.48 8.29 10.01
N ASP A 347 33.93 7.06 9.75
CA ASP A 347 35.33 6.64 9.86
C ASP A 347 36.08 6.82 8.53
N GLU A 348 35.52 7.63 7.60
CA GLU A 348 36.07 7.90 6.27
C GLU A 348 36.25 6.64 5.40
N LYS A 349 35.55 5.55 5.73
CA LYS A 349 35.60 4.31 4.95
C LYS A 349 34.60 4.34 3.81
N GLU A 350 35.02 3.91 2.63
CA GLU A 350 34.13 3.74 1.49
C GLU A 350 33.03 2.69 1.78
N ILE A 351 31.80 3.01 1.41
CA ILE A 351 30.65 2.12 1.57
C ILE A 351 30.67 1.06 0.46
N THR A 352 31.29 -0.07 0.79
CA THR A 352 31.29 -1.28 -0.04
C THR A 352 30.19 -2.26 0.39
N GLU A 353 29.80 -3.18 -0.48
CA GLU A 353 28.86 -4.26 -0.10
C GLU A 353 29.36 -5.11 1.09
N PRO A 354 30.64 -5.51 1.16
CA PRO A 354 31.18 -6.17 2.34
C PRO A 354 30.96 -5.37 3.63
N LEU A 355 31.21 -4.06 3.61
CA LEU A 355 30.97 -3.18 4.76
C LEU A 355 29.48 -3.09 5.09
N LEU A 356 28.60 -2.98 4.09
CA LEU A 356 27.15 -2.98 4.32
C LEU A 356 26.68 -4.26 5.02
N ASN A 357 27.25 -5.40 4.65
CA ASN A 357 26.91 -6.70 5.21
C ASN A 357 27.35 -6.88 6.67
N THR A 358 28.25 -6.03 7.20
CA THR A 358 28.65 -6.06 8.62
C THR A 358 27.71 -5.24 9.50
N TYR A 359 26.92 -4.33 8.96
CA TYR A 359 26.03 -3.50 9.78
C TYR A 359 25.00 -4.32 10.56
N ARG A 360 24.71 -3.82 11.76
CA ARG A 360 23.75 -4.39 12.70
C ARG A 360 22.88 -3.27 13.25
N CYS A 361 21.66 -3.60 13.65
CA CYS A 361 20.83 -2.64 14.37
C CYS A 361 21.44 -2.32 15.74
N ASN A 362 21.06 -1.18 16.32
CA ASN A 362 21.57 -0.66 17.58
C ASN A 362 21.53 -1.71 18.70
N SER A 363 20.45 -2.48 18.82
CA SER A 363 20.35 -3.53 19.83
C SER A 363 21.33 -4.69 19.60
N CYS A 364 21.55 -5.11 18.35
CA CYS A 364 22.53 -6.14 18.02
C CYS A 364 23.96 -5.63 18.21
N PHE A 365 24.22 -4.39 17.80
CA PHE A 365 25.51 -3.74 17.99
C PHE A 365 25.86 -3.62 19.49
N ALA A 366 24.93 -3.12 20.30
CA ALA A 366 25.13 -3.00 21.75
C ALA A 366 25.33 -4.35 22.44
N LYS A 367 24.71 -5.44 21.96
CA LYS A 367 25.01 -6.78 22.49
C LYS A 367 26.43 -7.26 22.18
N THR A 368 26.99 -6.86 21.06
CA THR A 368 28.34 -7.27 20.64
C THR A 368 29.43 -6.35 21.22
N HIS A 369 29.12 -5.06 21.40
CA HIS A 369 30.12 -4.01 21.69
C HIS A 369 29.77 -3.10 22.88
N GLY A 370 28.57 -3.22 23.44
CA GLY A 370 28.18 -2.49 24.65
C GLY A 370 28.80 -3.18 25.86
N GLN A 371 29.63 -2.44 26.59
CA GLN A 371 30.13 -2.85 27.90
C GLN A 371 29.05 -2.72 28.96
#